data_AF-A0A7J4LIC2-F1
#
_entry.id   AF-A0A7J4LIC2-F1
#
_cell.length_a   1.000
_cell.length_b   1.000
_cell.length_c   1.000
_cell.angle_alpha   90.00
_cell.angle_beta   90.00
_cell.angle_gamma   90.00
#
_symmetry.space_group_name_H-M   'P 1'
#
loop_
_entity.id
_entity.type
_entity.pdbx_description
1 polymer ?
#
loop_
_entity_poly.entity_id
_entity_poly.type
_entity_poly.pdbx_seq_one_letter_code
_entity_poly.pdbx_strand_id
1 'polypeptide(L)'
;MPEEPLNDTLELGGSIVLSGFRAIDGASMVILKKVIGNYVKKMSERAEKFEQLALTVKSVHENENSKKFELNAKLVDNGKVFNSEFVDKNIFVAVDSALKKLESERFK
;
A
#
# COMPACT_ATOMS: atom_id res chain seq x y z
N MET A 1 -5.23 20.91 -22.06
CA MET A 1 -3.94 20.66 -21.39
C MET A 1 -4.24 19.64 -20.31
N PRO A 2 -3.76 18.39 -20.42
CA PRO A 2 -4.03 17.38 -19.40
C PRO A 2 -3.22 17.74 -18.16
N GLU A 3 -3.91 17.92 -17.04
CA GLU A 3 -3.29 18.07 -15.74
C GLU A 3 -2.60 16.74 -15.41
N GLU A 4 -1.27 16.72 -15.43
CA GLU A 4 -0.49 15.61 -14.92
C GLU A 4 -0.71 15.54 -13.41
N PRO A 5 -1.37 14.51 -12.85
CA PRO A 5 -1.38 14.36 -11.41
C PRO A 5 0.06 14.07 -11.00
N LEU A 6 0.60 14.91 -10.11
CA LEU A 6 1.82 14.70 -9.34
C LEU A 6 1.74 13.34 -8.63
N ASN A 7 2.07 12.27 -9.35
CA ASN A 7 2.13 10.93 -8.81
C ASN A 7 3.50 10.79 -8.17
N ASP A 8 3.60 11.18 -6.90
CA ASP A 8 4.66 10.76 -5.98
C ASP A 8 4.54 9.25 -5.74
N THR A 9 4.84 8.48 -6.78
CA THR A 9 4.87 7.02 -6.82
C THR A 9 6.32 6.56 -6.70
N LEU A 10 6.61 5.85 -5.62
CA LEU A 10 7.88 5.21 -5.37
C LEU A 10 7.78 3.73 -5.72
N GLU A 11 8.54 3.29 -6.70
CA GLU A 11 8.53 1.88 -7.12
C GLU A 11 9.63 1.11 -6.39
N LEU A 12 9.28 -0.02 -5.76
CA LEU A 12 10.21 -0.93 -5.12
C LEU A 12 10.25 -2.23 -5.92
N GLY A 13 11.37 -2.46 -6.59
CA GLY A 13 11.63 -3.73 -7.28
C GLY A 13 10.72 -4.00 -8.47
N GLY A 14 10.18 -2.98 -9.12
CA GLY A 14 9.39 -3.07 -10.37
C GLY A 14 7.96 -3.61 -10.21
N SER A 15 7.71 -4.44 -9.20
CA SER A 15 6.38 -5.01 -8.94
C SER A 15 5.64 -4.36 -7.78
N ILE A 16 6.27 -3.45 -7.01
CA ILE A 16 5.62 -2.77 -5.89
C ILE A 16 5.59 -1.26 -6.18
N VAL A 17 4.42 -0.65 -6.09
CA VAL A 17 4.22 0.78 -6.30
C VAL A 17 3.71 1.41 -5.00
N LEU A 18 4.38 2.44 -4.50
CA LEU A 18 4.03 3.15 -3.27
C LEU A 18 3.71 4.61 -3.58
N SER A 19 2.44 4.98 -3.60
CA SER A 19 1.99 6.35 -3.86
C SER A 19 1.66 7.07 -2.56
N GLY A 20 2.07 8.35 -2.42
CA GLY A 20 1.62 9.20 -1.31
C GLY A 20 2.30 8.95 0.04
N PHE A 21 3.42 8.24 0.06
CA PHE A 21 4.24 8.01 1.27
C PHE A 21 5.18 9.19 1.58
N ARG A 22 5.13 10.29 0.84
CA ARG A 22 6.04 11.44 1.02
C ARG A 22 5.80 12.22 2.32
N ALA A 23 4.57 12.19 2.83
CA ALA A 23 4.21 12.77 4.13
C ALA A 23 4.64 11.89 5.32
N ILE A 24 5.18 10.69 5.05
CA ILE A 24 5.64 9.75 6.07
C ILE A 24 7.13 10.02 6.34
N ASP A 25 7.48 10.10 7.63
CA ASP A 25 8.86 10.29 8.06
C ASP A 25 9.80 9.19 7.51
N GLY A 26 11.05 9.56 7.21
CA GLY A 26 12.03 8.63 6.63
C GLY A 26 12.26 7.37 7.48
N ALA A 27 12.21 7.47 8.81
CA ALA A 27 12.30 6.31 9.69
C ALA A 27 11.09 5.37 9.53
N SER A 28 9.90 5.95 9.38
CA SER A 28 8.67 5.20 9.13
C SER A 28 8.68 4.53 7.75
N MET A 29 9.21 5.19 6.71
CA MET A 29 9.40 4.58 5.40
C MET A 29 10.32 3.36 5.44
N VAL A 30 11.42 3.39 6.22
CA VAL A 30 12.34 2.24 6.34
C VAL A 30 11.61 1.02 6.93
N ILE A 31 10.80 1.24 7.97
CA ILE A 31 10.01 0.19 8.61
C ILE A 31 8.94 -0.33 7.64
N LEU A 32 8.21 0.56 6.98
CA LEU A 32 7.20 0.19 5.99
C LEU A 32 7.78 -0.63 4.85
N LYS A 33 8.93 -0.25 4.31
CA LYS A 33 9.64 -1.04 3.30
C LYS A 33 9.96 -2.44 3.79
N LYS A 34 10.40 -2.60 5.05
CA LYS A 34 10.64 -3.93 5.65
C LYS A 34 9.36 -4.74 5.80
N VAL A 35 8.27 -4.12 6.28
CA VAL A 35 6.97 -4.78 6.46
C VAL A 35 6.42 -5.21 5.10
N ILE A 36 6.31 -4.28 4.15
CA ILE A 36 5.83 -4.54 2.79
C ILE A 36 6.72 -5.56 2.10
N GLY A 37 8.05 -5.44 2.18
CA GLY A 37 8.96 -6.41 1.60
C GLY A 37 8.78 -7.82 2.18
N ASN A 38 8.54 -7.95 3.48
CA ASN A 38 8.26 -9.23 4.12
C ASN A 38 6.91 -9.81 3.68
N TYR A 39 5.85 -8.98 3.63
CA TYR A 39 4.54 -9.40 3.13
C TYR A 39 4.58 -9.77 1.65
N VAL A 40 5.20 -8.96 0.80
CA VAL A 40 5.36 -9.23 -0.63
C VAL A 40 6.17 -10.50 -0.83
N LYS A 41 7.22 -10.74 -0.04
CA LYS A 41 7.96 -12.01 -0.11
C LYS A 41 7.04 -13.20 0.21
N LYS A 42 6.32 -13.16 1.34
CA LYS A 42 5.37 -14.23 1.71
C LYS A 42 4.25 -14.41 0.68
N MET A 43 3.70 -13.31 0.18
CA MET A 43 2.68 -13.32 -0.85
C MET A 43 3.27 -13.89 -2.12
N SER A 44 4.44 -13.45 -2.58
CA SER A 44 5.11 -13.96 -3.78
C SER A 44 5.51 -15.44 -3.68
N GLU A 45 5.82 -15.95 -2.47
CA GLU A 45 6.11 -17.37 -2.25
C GLU A 45 4.84 -18.23 -2.31
N ARG A 46 3.68 -17.67 -1.97
CA ARG A 46 2.39 -18.37 -1.97
C ARG A 46 1.51 -18.06 -3.19
N ALA A 47 1.78 -16.95 -3.85
CA ALA A 47 1.12 -16.46 -5.04
C ALA A 47 1.66 -17.24 -6.23
N GLU A 48 0.76 -17.81 -7.03
CA GLU A 48 1.16 -18.54 -8.22
C GLU A 48 1.82 -17.61 -9.25
N LYS A 49 1.36 -16.35 -9.32
CA LYS A 49 1.90 -15.36 -10.26
C LYS A 49 1.68 -13.94 -9.76
N PHE A 50 2.51 -13.51 -8.81
CA PHE A 50 2.54 -12.12 -8.34
C PHE A 50 2.96 -11.19 -9.49
N GLU A 51 2.05 -10.34 -9.95
CA GLU A 51 2.34 -9.38 -11.02
C GLU A 51 2.70 -8.02 -10.45
N GLN A 52 1.81 -7.47 -9.62
CA GLN A 52 1.98 -6.12 -9.09
C GLN A 52 1.25 -5.90 -7.75
N LEU A 53 1.86 -5.15 -6.85
CA LEU A 53 1.25 -4.61 -5.64
C LEU A 53 1.35 -3.08 -5.65
N ALA A 54 0.23 -2.39 -5.76
CA ALA A 54 0.16 -0.94 -5.59
C ALA A 54 -0.44 -0.59 -4.23
N LEU A 55 0.23 0.27 -3.49
CA LEU A 55 -0.17 0.81 -2.20
C LEU A 55 -0.22 2.33 -2.33
N THR A 56 -1.39 2.92 -2.16
CA THR A 56 -1.62 4.36 -2.28
C THR A 56 -2.10 4.90 -0.95
N VAL A 57 -1.39 5.88 -0.41
CA VAL A 57 -1.75 6.60 0.80
C VAL A 57 -2.27 7.97 0.43
N LYS A 58 -3.42 8.34 0.98
CA LYS A 58 -4.01 9.67 0.87
C LYS A 58 -4.28 10.21 2.27
N SER A 59 -3.75 11.39 2.57
CA SER A 59 -4.12 12.15 3.76
C SER A 59 -5.37 12.96 3.43
N VAL A 60 -6.52 12.55 3.94
CA VAL A 60 -7.81 13.15 3.53
C VAL A 60 -8.25 14.33 4.39
N HIS A 61 -7.76 14.48 5.61
CA HIS A 61 -8.24 15.51 6.53
C HIS A 61 -7.09 16.14 7.33
N GLU A 62 -6.84 17.43 7.08
CA GLU A 62 -5.93 18.31 7.82
C GLU A 62 -6.72 19.27 8.73
N ASN A 63 -7.72 18.76 9.45
CA ASN A 63 -8.36 19.53 10.52
C ASN A 63 -7.64 19.22 11.84
N GLU A 64 -7.36 20.25 12.63
CA GLU A 64 -6.49 20.32 13.84
C GLU A 64 -6.67 19.21 14.91
N ASN A 65 -7.66 18.32 14.79
CA ASN A 65 -7.97 17.25 15.75
C ASN A 65 -8.10 15.82 15.16
N SER A 66 -7.99 15.62 13.84
CA SER A 66 -8.12 14.27 13.26
C SER A 66 -7.42 14.11 11.92
N LYS A 67 -6.11 13.82 11.97
CA LYS A 67 -5.37 13.29 10.83
C LYS A 67 -5.85 11.86 10.54
N LYS A 68 -6.50 11.64 9.40
CA LYS A 68 -6.85 10.31 8.89
C LYS A 68 -6.04 10.03 7.64
N PHE A 69 -5.47 8.83 7.60
CA PHE A 69 -4.75 8.29 6.46
C PHE A 69 -5.63 7.23 5.81
N GLU A 70 -6.04 7.49 4.58
CA GLU A 70 -6.63 6.48 3.72
C GLU A 70 -5.53 5.72 3.02
N LEU A 71 -5.57 4.41 3.14
CA LEU A 71 -4.66 3.49 2.48
C LEU A 71 -5.45 2.59 1.54
N ASN A 72 -5.01 2.56 0.29
CA ASN A 72 -5.58 1.76 -0.77
C ASN A 72 -4.52 0.79 -1.26
N ALA A 73 -4.72 -0.48 -0.99
CA ALA A 73 -3.88 -1.57 -1.46
C ALA A 73 -4.56 -2.27 -2.64
N LYS A 74 -3.80 -2.53 -3.70
CA LYS A 74 -4.23 -3.22 -4.91
C LYS A 74 -3.19 -4.26 -5.27
N LEU A 75 -3.56 -5.54 -5.18
CA LEU A 75 -2.73 -6.67 -5.57
C LEU A 75 -3.25 -7.24 -6.89
N VAL A 76 -2.34 -7.57 -7.79
CA VAL A 76 -2.62 -8.28 -9.03
C VAL A 76 -1.86 -9.61 -8.98
N ASP A 77 -2.61 -10.70 -8.96
CA ASP A 77 -2.07 -12.06 -8.98
C ASP A 77 -2.81 -12.89 -10.03
N ASN A 78 -2.05 -13.47 -10.97
CA ASN A 78 -2.57 -14.33 -12.04
C ASN A 78 -3.77 -13.71 -12.80
N GLY A 79 -3.69 -12.41 -13.14
CA GLY A 79 -4.76 -11.65 -13.78
C GLY A 79 -5.96 -11.31 -12.88
N LYS A 80 -5.99 -11.77 -11.63
CA LYS A 80 -7.01 -11.38 -10.65
C LYS A 80 -6.55 -10.16 -9.87
N VAL A 81 -7.43 -9.16 -9.82
CA VAL A 81 -7.18 -7.91 -9.10
C VAL A 81 -7.92 -7.98 -7.77
N PHE A 82 -7.16 -7.88 -6.68
CA PHE A 82 -7.65 -7.76 -5.32
C PHE A 82 -7.43 -6.33 -4.85
N ASN A 83 -8.46 -5.68 -4.35
CA ASN A 83 -8.38 -4.33 -3.80
C ASN A 83 -8.77 -4.33 -2.33
N SER A 84 -8.15 -3.45 -1.56
CA SER A 84 -8.41 -3.30 -0.14
C SER A 84 -8.18 -1.87 0.26
N GLU A 85 -9.23 -1.22 0.73
CA GLU A 85 -9.17 0.10 1.34
C GLU A 85 -9.20 0.01 2.86
N PHE A 86 -8.42 0.85 3.53
CA PHE A 86 -8.37 0.98 4.98
C PHE A 86 -8.14 2.43 5.38
N VAL A 87 -8.85 2.92 6.40
CA VAL A 87 -8.74 4.30 6.86
C VAL A 87 -8.38 4.31 8.32
N ASP A 88 -7.21 4.84 8.66
CA ASP A 88 -6.75 4.87 10.05
C ASP A 88 -5.98 6.15 10.39
N LYS A 89 -5.89 6.47 11.68
CA LYS A 89 -5.01 7.55 12.16
C LYS A 89 -3.55 7.11 12.15
N ASN A 90 -3.30 5.81 12.15
CA ASN A 90 -1.96 5.22 12.17
C ASN A 90 -1.64 4.50 10.86
N ILE A 91 -0.63 5.00 10.13
CA ILE A 91 -0.21 4.43 8.84
C ILE A 91 0.25 2.98 8.94
N PHE A 92 0.90 2.60 10.04
CA PHE A 92 1.40 1.24 10.22
C PHE A 92 0.25 0.24 10.32
N VAL A 93 -0.81 0.63 11.05
CA VAL A 93 -2.02 -0.18 11.22
C VAL A 93 -2.79 -0.24 9.91
N ALA A 94 -2.87 0.87 9.16
CA ALA A 94 -3.52 0.89 7.86
C ALA A 94 -2.82 -0.05 6.85
N VAL A 95 -1.48 -0.01 6.78
CA VAL A 95 -0.69 -0.88 5.90
C VAL A 95 -0.84 -2.34 6.30
N ASP A 96 -0.65 -2.67 7.59
CA ASP A 96 -0.76 -4.04 8.07
C ASP A 96 -2.15 -4.62 7.82
N SER A 97 -3.20 -3.84 8.14
CA SER A 97 -4.58 -4.27 7.94
C SER A 97 -4.92 -4.47 6.47
N ALA A 98 -4.49 -3.57 5.58
CA ALA A 98 -4.76 -3.70 4.16
C ALA A 98 -4.01 -4.89 3.53
N LEU A 99 -2.75 -5.11 3.90
CA LEU A 99 -1.98 -6.27 3.46
C LEU A 99 -2.60 -7.57 3.96
N LYS A 100 -2.98 -7.61 5.24
CA LYS A 100 -3.64 -8.78 5.85
C LYS A 100 -5.00 -9.07 5.19
N LYS A 101 -5.73 -8.03 4.80
CA LYS A 101 -6.99 -8.15 4.06
C LYS A 101 -6.77 -8.73 2.66
N LEU A 102 -5.78 -8.23 1.92
CA LEU A 102 -5.39 -8.80 0.61
C LEU A 102 -4.95 -10.27 0.74
N GLU A 103 -4.16 -10.60 1.77
CA GLU A 103 -3.77 -11.97 2.04
C GLU A 103 -5.03 -12.82 2.33
N SER A 104 -5.95 -12.33 3.16
CA SER A 104 -7.19 -13.04 3.46
C SER A 104 -8.14 -13.17 2.27
N GLU A 105 -8.15 -12.23 1.32
CA GLU A 105 -8.97 -12.31 0.11
C GLU A 105 -8.36 -13.29 -0.91
N ARG A 106 -7.03 -13.34 -1.00
CA ARG A 106 -6.33 -14.25 -1.91
C ARG A 106 -6.26 -15.70 -1.42
N PHE A 107 -6.13 -15.91 -0.10
CA PHE A 107 -5.99 -17.21 0.56
C PHE A 107 -7.27 -17.67 1.28
N LYS A 108 -8.42 -17.16 0.86
CA LYS A 108 -9.73 -17.65 1.30
C LYS A 108 -10.10 -18.96 0.62
#